data_AF-F4P8M5-F1
#
_entry.id   AF-F4P8M5-F1
#
_cell.length_a   1.000
_cell.length_b   1.000
_cell.length_c   1.000
_cell.angle_alpha   90.00
_cell.angle_beta   90.00
_cell.angle_gamma   90.00
#
_symmetry.space_group_name_H-M   'P 1'
#
loop_
_entity.id
_entity.type
_entity.pdbx_description
1 polymer ?
#
loop_
_entity_poly.entity_id
_entity_poly.type
_entity_poly.pdbx_seq_one_letter_code
_entity_poly.pdbx_strand_id
1 'polypeptide(L)'
;MPTSDTPRIIKNKKFREEGGRRRRSSLGLRGKRISSLDSSITGLPHETIEPQQYYRLLDAEQSDPIRMRQLLVWCSQKAMQTLPNRMSSSCGSVDLIVREIQLEIIAALHSREINVSWYHRPTDGIETAQENATVKSNSGKLPHPANTEHAANIILFKKQRAAYQLEEDQWKSVIERHNKEHEILKAAEAQNVIISYDTSEIANYMPPRFESVMKNSLSTELSDFSKVITNDMLLNVHHLQDTIHRYQIASDVLGESCESTYARMLRAFELRDAQEAKNIDPVDLLKLFSTASSATVSTS
;
A
#
# COMPACT_ATOMS: atom_id res chain seq x y z
N MET A 1 -76.87 -11.96 62.11
CA MET A 1 -75.81 -11.27 61.34
C MET A 1 -76.46 -10.64 60.12
N PRO A 2 -76.36 -9.32 59.88
CA PRO A 2 -77.16 -8.65 58.86
C PRO A 2 -76.95 -9.24 57.45
N THR A 3 -78.03 -9.73 56.84
CA THR A 3 -78.05 -10.54 55.61
C THR A 3 -78.36 -9.75 54.34
N SER A 4 -78.06 -8.46 54.29
CA SER A 4 -78.21 -7.67 53.06
C SER A 4 -77.10 -6.64 52.95
N ASP A 5 -76.28 -6.80 51.92
CA ASP A 5 -75.28 -5.80 51.52
C ASP A 5 -75.94 -4.46 51.23
N THR A 6 -75.28 -3.37 51.63
CA THR A 6 -75.77 -2.02 51.34
C THR A 6 -75.81 -1.78 49.83
N PRO A 7 -76.76 -0.97 49.32
CA PRO A 7 -76.93 -0.74 47.87
C PRO A 7 -75.66 -0.20 47.19
N ARG A 8 -74.77 0.44 47.95
CA ARG A 8 -73.45 0.89 47.48
C ARG A 8 -72.46 -0.27 47.28
N ILE A 9 -72.51 -1.29 48.14
CA ILE A 9 -71.69 -2.50 48.02
C ILE A 9 -72.15 -3.32 46.80
N ILE A 10 -73.46 -3.45 46.57
CA ILE A 10 -74.02 -4.12 45.39
C ILE A 10 -73.59 -3.41 44.09
N LYS A 11 -73.63 -2.06 44.07
CA LYS A 11 -73.17 -1.26 42.93
C LYS A 11 -71.67 -1.44 42.68
N ASN A 12 -70.84 -1.43 43.73
CA ASN A 12 -69.39 -1.67 43.61
C ASN A 12 -69.07 -3.11 43.19
N LYS A 13 -69.86 -4.10 43.62
CA LYS A 13 -69.73 -5.50 43.22
C LYS A 13 -70.05 -5.68 41.74
N LYS A 14 -71.13 -5.05 41.24
CA LYS A 14 -71.44 -5.00 39.81
C LYS A 14 -70.32 -4.36 38.98
N PHE A 15 -69.74 -3.23 39.42
CA PHE A 15 -68.57 -2.64 38.75
C PHE A 15 -67.33 -3.56 38.71
N ARG A 16 -67.14 -4.42 39.73
CA ARG A 16 -66.05 -5.41 39.76
C ARG A 16 -66.33 -6.63 38.86
N GLU A 17 -67.59 -7.02 38.71
CA GLU A 17 -68.02 -8.14 37.88
C GLU A 17 -68.09 -7.75 36.39
N GLU A 18 -68.66 -6.58 36.04
CA GLU A 18 -68.69 -6.04 34.66
C GLU A 18 -67.31 -5.53 34.19
N GLY A 19 -66.47 -5.05 35.11
CA GLY A 19 -65.08 -4.67 34.83
C GLY A 19 -64.09 -5.85 34.82
N GLY A 20 -64.53 -7.05 35.23
CA GLY A 20 -63.67 -8.22 35.49
C GLY A 20 -63.09 -8.89 34.23
N ARG A 21 -63.67 -8.66 33.05
CA ARG A 21 -63.19 -9.26 31.78
C ARG A 21 -62.30 -8.34 30.94
N ARG A 22 -62.14 -7.09 31.37
CA ARG A 22 -61.16 -6.14 30.84
C ARG A 22 -60.41 -5.52 32.01
N ARG A 23 -59.65 -6.35 32.74
CA ARG A 23 -58.50 -5.85 33.49
C ARG A 23 -57.69 -5.02 32.50
N ARG A 24 -57.73 -3.69 32.64
CA ARG A 24 -56.85 -2.76 31.94
C ARG A 24 -55.43 -3.29 32.09
N SER A 25 -54.91 -3.94 31.06
CA SER A 25 -53.51 -4.32 30.96
C SER A 25 -52.71 -3.05 30.65
N SER A 26 -52.71 -2.08 31.56
CA SER A 26 -51.78 -0.94 31.51
C SER A 26 -50.34 -1.36 31.81
N LEU A 27 -50.10 -2.63 32.15
CA LEU A 27 -48.79 -3.28 32.14
C LEU A 27 -48.45 -3.98 30.81
N GLY A 28 -49.41 -4.23 29.92
CA GLY A 28 -49.17 -5.02 28.70
C GLY A 28 -48.49 -4.25 27.57
N LEU A 29 -48.53 -2.91 27.61
CA LEU A 29 -47.89 -2.03 26.63
C LEU A 29 -46.85 -1.09 27.24
N ARG A 30 -46.69 -1.04 28.57
CA ARG A 30 -45.66 -0.22 29.21
C ARG A 30 -44.33 -0.97 29.17
N GLY A 31 -43.52 -0.67 28.16
CA GLY A 31 -42.25 -1.36 27.89
C GLY A 31 -42.21 -2.09 26.55
N LYS A 32 -43.35 -2.17 25.83
CA LYS A 32 -43.36 -2.58 24.43
C LYS A 32 -42.64 -1.52 23.62
N ARG A 33 -41.45 -1.87 23.15
CA ARG A 33 -40.64 -1.03 22.27
C ARG A 33 -41.39 -0.84 20.96
N ILE A 34 -41.17 0.28 20.30
CA ILE A 34 -41.80 0.64 19.02
C ILE A 34 -41.54 -0.45 17.96
N SER A 35 -40.50 -1.28 18.14
CA SER A 35 -40.21 -2.47 17.35
C SER A 35 -41.24 -3.61 17.44
N SER A 36 -42.13 -3.63 18.43
CA SER A 36 -43.08 -4.75 18.67
C SER A 36 -44.41 -4.65 17.91
N LEU A 37 -44.60 -3.61 17.09
CA LEU A 37 -45.78 -3.48 16.23
C LEU A 37 -45.45 -4.00 14.83
N ASP A 38 -46.02 -5.16 14.51
CA ASP A 38 -45.76 -6.05 13.38
C ASP A 38 -46.10 -5.47 11.97
N SER A 39 -45.89 -4.18 11.70
CA SER A 39 -46.33 -3.60 10.41
C SER A 39 -45.65 -2.33 9.92
N SER A 40 -44.47 -1.95 10.40
CA SER A 40 -43.63 -0.99 9.66
C SER A 40 -42.25 -0.95 10.28
N ILE A 41 -41.24 -1.26 9.47
CA ILE A 41 -39.82 -1.13 9.76
C ILE A 41 -39.57 0.21 10.47
N THR A 42 -39.31 0.09 11.77
CA THR A 42 -39.37 1.18 12.73
C THR A 42 -38.09 2.01 12.64
N GLY A 43 -38.21 3.32 12.88
CA GLY A 43 -37.24 4.37 12.56
C GLY A 43 -35.77 4.07 12.88
N LEU A 44 -34.89 4.68 12.09
CA LEU A 44 -33.44 4.51 12.21
C LEU A 44 -32.98 4.69 13.67
N PRO A 45 -32.06 3.83 14.16
CA PRO A 45 -31.31 4.11 15.36
C PRO A 45 -30.66 5.49 15.25
N HIS A 46 -30.69 6.25 16.34
CA HIS A 46 -30.03 7.56 16.40
C HIS A 46 -28.53 7.44 16.07
N GLU A 47 -27.94 8.46 15.44
CA GLU A 47 -26.57 8.43 14.91
C GLU A 47 -25.50 8.09 15.97
N THR A 48 -25.77 8.46 17.22
CA THR A 48 -24.91 8.19 18.38
C THR A 48 -24.79 6.71 18.75
N ILE A 49 -25.66 5.85 18.22
CA ILE A 49 -25.63 4.41 18.49
C ILE A 49 -24.70 3.76 17.47
N GLU A 50 -23.69 3.07 17.99
CA GLU A 50 -22.75 2.31 17.19
C GLU A 50 -23.46 1.11 16.51
N PRO A 51 -23.14 0.77 15.24
CA PRO A 51 -23.78 -0.34 14.52
C PRO A 51 -23.69 -1.68 15.26
N GLN A 52 -22.62 -1.88 16.02
CA GLN A 52 -22.38 -3.06 16.85
C GLN A 52 -23.44 -3.24 17.94
N GLN A 53 -24.15 -2.19 18.34
CA GLN A 53 -25.15 -2.22 19.41
C GLN A 53 -26.59 -2.35 18.90
N TYR A 54 -26.81 -2.32 17.58
CA TYR A 54 -28.15 -2.35 16.98
C TYR A 54 -28.95 -3.58 17.39
N TYR A 55 -28.31 -4.73 17.61
CA TYR A 55 -28.98 -5.95 18.07
C TYR A 55 -29.76 -5.78 19.39
N ARG A 56 -29.34 -4.85 20.27
CA ARG A 56 -29.99 -4.59 21.58
C ARG A 56 -31.31 -3.82 21.44
N LEU A 57 -31.54 -3.18 20.31
CA LEU A 57 -32.73 -2.39 20.02
C LEU A 57 -33.86 -3.24 19.44
N LEU A 58 -33.56 -4.47 19.01
CA LEU A 58 -34.51 -5.38 18.40
C LEU A 58 -35.43 -6.02 19.43
N ASP A 59 -36.61 -6.43 18.96
CA ASP A 59 -37.58 -7.14 19.77
C ASP A 59 -37.21 -8.62 19.89
N ALA A 60 -37.07 -9.09 21.13
CA ALA A 60 -36.72 -10.47 21.47
C ALA A 60 -37.87 -11.47 21.27
N GLU A 61 -39.04 -11.02 20.82
CA GLU A 61 -40.17 -11.89 20.47
C GLU A 61 -40.26 -12.18 18.95
N GLN A 62 -39.55 -11.44 18.09
CA GLN A 62 -39.59 -11.64 16.64
C GLN A 62 -38.73 -12.81 16.17
N SER A 63 -39.05 -13.44 15.05
CA SER A 63 -38.18 -14.48 14.46
C SER A 63 -36.82 -13.93 13.99
N ASP A 64 -35.77 -14.75 14.06
CA ASP A 64 -34.41 -14.31 13.71
C ASP A 64 -34.26 -13.75 12.29
N PRO A 65 -34.92 -14.27 11.24
CA PRO A 65 -34.85 -13.70 9.90
C PRO A 65 -35.46 -12.30 9.80
N ILE A 66 -36.52 -12.03 10.58
CA ILE A 66 -37.17 -10.72 10.63
C ILE A 66 -36.26 -9.73 11.35
N ARG A 67 -35.63 -10.15 12.46
CA ARG A 67 -34.60 -9.38 13.15
C ARG A 67 -33.42 -9.05 12.23
N MET A 68 -32.92 -10.04 11.50
CA MET A 68 -31.83 -9.86 10.55
C MET A 68 -32.18 -8.85 9.45
N ARG A 69 -33.39 -8.94 8.88
CA ARG A 69 -33.88 -7.98 7.89
C ARG A 69 -33.87 -6.55 8.43
N GLN A 70 -34.35 -6.35 9.66
CA GLN A 70 -34.35 -5.04 10.31
C GLN A 70 -32.93 -4.49 10.51
N LEU A 71 -31.99 -5.33 10.95
CA LEU A 71 -30.57 -4.96 11.06
C LEU A 71 -29.95 -4.58 9.71
N LEU A 72 -30.23 -5.36 8.65
CA LEU A 72 -29.72 -5.06 7.30
C LEU A 72 -30.24 -3.72 6.78
N VAL A 73 -31.51 -3.39 7.01
CA VAL A 73 -32.08 -2.09 6.63
C VAL A 73 -31.39 -0.96 7.38
N TRP A 74 -31.21 -1.07 8.70
CA TRP A 74 -30.52 -0.03 9.47
C TRP A 74 -29.06 0.14 9.06
N CYS A 75 -28.34 -0.95 8.84
CA CYS A 75 -26.94 -0.92 8.41
C CYS A 75 -26.79 -0.34 7.00
N SER A 76 -27.67 -0.70 6.06
CA SER A 76 -27.64 -0.16 4.69
C SER A 76 -27.97 1.34 4.65
N GLN A 77 -28.97 1.78 5.40
CA GLN A 77 -29.32 3.21 5.52
C GLN A 77 -28.18 4.03 6.14
N LYS A 78 -27.51 3.51 7.17
CA LYS A 78 -26.32 4.16 7.75
C LYS A 78 -25.14 4.16 6.78
N ALA A 79 -24.90 3.07 6.05
CA ALA A 79 -23.86 3.01 5.04
C ALA A 79 -24.04 4.09 3.97
N MET A 80 -25.28 4.33 3.50
CA MET A 80 -25.62 5.41 2.59
C MET A 80 -25.30 6.81 3.13
N GLN A 81 -25.52 7.04 4.43
CA GLN A 81 -25.21 8.31 5.09
C GLN A 81 -23.70 8.51 5.30
N THR A 82 -22.97 7.41 5.56
CA THR A 82 -21.52 7.45 5.79
C THR A 82 -20.69 7.56 4.52
N LEU A 83 -21.23 7.16 3.36
CA LEU A 83 -20.61 7.42 2.07
C LEU A 83 -20.61 8.95 1.89
N PRO A 84 -19.45 9.64 2.06
CA PRO A 84 -19.42 11.07 1.86
C PRO A 84 -19.84 11.34 0.42
N ASN A 85 -20.52 12.46 0.18
CA ASN A 85 -20.85 12.95 -1.14
C ASN A 85 -19.55 13.15 -1.95
N ARG A 86 -18.96 12.08 -2.50
CA ARG A 86 -17.69 12.02 -3.25
C ARG A 86 -17.86 12.66 -4.64
N MET A 87 -18.59 13.76 -4.71
CA MET A 87 -18.78 14.56 -5.91
C MET A 87 -17.51 15.31 -6.35
N SER A 88 -16.35 15.10 -5.73
CA SER A 88 -15.14 15.89 -5.97
C SER A 88 -14.11 15.28 -6.93
N SER A 89 -14.31 14.10 -7.52
CA SER A 89 -13.37 13.59 -8.53
C SER A 89 -14.02 12.65 -9.53
N SER A 90 -14.31 13.16 -10.72
CA SER A 90 -14.60 12.51 -12.02
C SER A 90 -15.60 11.32 -12.11
N CYS A 91 -16.17 10.83 -11.01
CA CYS A 91 -16.99 9.62 -10.96
C CYS A 91 -18.46 9.90 -10.59
N GLY A 92 -18.98 11.09 -10.91
CA GLY A 92 -20.33 11.49 -10.51
C GLY A 92 -21.45 10.58 -11.03
N SER A 93 -21.26 9.90 -12.17
CA SER A 93 -22.28 9.01 -12.75
C SER A 93 -22.38 7.65 -12.04
N VAL A 94 -21.25 7.04 -11.69
CA VAL A 94 -21.22 5.71 -11.04
C VAL A 94 -21.74 5.81 -9.62
N ASP A 95 -21.39 6.85 -8.89
CA ASP A 95 -21.86 7.06 -7.52
C ASP A 95 -23.39 7.24 -7.45
N LEU A 96 -23.99 7.90 -8.44
CA LEU A 96 -25.44 8.03 -8.56
C LEU A 96 -26.11 6.68 -8.84
N ILE A 97 -25.54 5.87 -9.74
CA ILE A 97 -26.03 4.52 -10.03
C ILE A 97 -25.94 3.64 -8.79
N VAL A 98 -24.82 3.68 -8.06
CA VAL A 98 -24.64 2.93 -6.81
C VAL A 98 -25.66 3.36 -5.77
N ARG A 99 -25.94 4.66 -5.64
CA ARG A 99 -26.95 5.18 -4.72
C ARG A 99 -28.35 4.69 -5.09
N GLU A 100 -28.70 4.70 -6.37
CA GLU A 100 -29.99 4.20 -6.86
C GLU A 100 -30.16 2.72 -6.55
N ILE A 101 -29.15 1.91 -6.84
CA ILE A 101 -29.12 0.47 -6.53
C ILE A 101 -29.26 0.23 -5.02
N GLN A 102 -28.57 1.03 -4.19
CA GLN A 102 -28.69 0.92 -2.74
C GLN A 102 -30.12 1.21 -2.24
N LEU A 103 -30.79 2.22 -2.81
CA LEU A 103 -32.18 2.54 -2.50
C LEU A 103 -33.12 1.41 -2.93
N GLU A 104 -32.92 0.86 -4.12
CA GLU A 104 -33.67 -0.28 -4.63
C GLU A 104 -33.54 -1.51 -3.71
N ILE A 105 -32.32 -1.82 -3.25
CA ILE A 105 -32.08 -2.91 -2.29
C ILE A 105 -32.79 -2.66 -0.96
N ILE A 106 -32.76 -1.43 -0.43
CA ILE A 106 -33.45 -1.07 0.81
C ILE A 106 -34.97 -1.22 0.64
N ALA A 107 -35.51 -0.78 -0.50
CA ALA A 107 -36.92 -0.94 -0.84
C ALA A 107 -37.31 -2.42 -0.94
N ALA A 108 -36.51 -3.23 -1.63
CA ALA A 108 -36.70 -4.67 -1.77
C ALA A 108 -36.59 -5.43 -0.42
N LEU A 109 -35.74 -4.95 0.50
CA LEU A 109 -35.68 -5.46 1.87
C LEU A 109 -36.96 -5.12 2.65
N HIS A 110 -37.51 -3.92 2.45
CA HIS A 110 -38.76 -3.46 3.08
C HIS A 110 -39.99 -4.21 2.54
N SER A 111 -40.08 -4.42 1.22
CA SER A 111 -41.18 -5.13 0.55
C SER A 111 -41.14 -6.66 0.73
N ARG A 112 -40.10 -7.19 1.38
CA ARG A 112 -39.85 -8.62 1.60
C ARG A 112 -39.54 -9.43 0.34
N GLU A 113 -39.15 -8.79 -0.76
CA GLU A 113 -38.73 -9.44 -2.00
C GLU A 113 -37.42 -10.22 -1.85
N ILE A 114 -36.49 -9.69 -1.05
CA ILE A 114 -35.25 -10.39 -0.71
C ILE A 114 -35.52 -11.37 0.44
N ASN A 115 -35.22 -12.65 0.18
CA ASN A 115 -35.29 -13.70 1.18
C ASN A 115 -34.06 -13.64 2.10
N VAL A 116 -34.29 -13.32 3.38
CA VAL A 116 -33.26 -13.23 4.43
C VAL A 116 -33.23 -14.50 5.30
N SER A 117 -34.16 -15.44 5.08
CA SER A 117 -34.25 -16.66 5.86
C SER A 117 -33.12 -17.62 5.50
N TRP A 118 -32.24 -17.87 6.47
CA TRP A 118 -31.23 -18.92 6.35
C TRP A 118 -31.73 -20.30 6.81
N TYR A 119 -32.97 -20.40 7.31
CA TYR A 119 -33.53 -21.67 7.79
C TYR A 119 -33.64 -22.76 6.70
N HIS A 120 -33.57 -22.36 5.42
CA HIS A 120 -33.67 -23.26 4.27
C HIS A 120 -32.43 -23.20 3.37
N ARG A 121 -31.27 -22.76 3.89
CA ARG A 121 -30.03 -22.79 3.10
C ARG A 121 -29.65 -24.26 2.87
N PRO A 122 -29.47 -24.72 1.62
CA PRO A 122 -28.87 -26.01 1.38
C PRO A 122 -27.49 -25.99 2.05
N THR A 123 -27.28 -26.88 3.02
CA THR A 123 -26.00 -26.99 3.69
C THR A 123 -24.95 -27.32 2.64
N ASP A 124 -23.87 -26.54 2.58
CA ASP A 124 -22.81 -26.59 1.56
C ASP A 124 -21.99 -27.91 1.57
N GLY A 125 -22.53 -29.01 2.10
CA GLY A 125 -21.90 -30.33 2.17
C GLY A 125 -22.85 -31.53 2.18
N ILE A 126 -24.15 -31.35 1.92
CA ILE A 126 -25.04 -32.50 1.68
C ILE A 126 -25.50 -32.44 0.23
N GLU A 127 -24.75 -33.12 -0.64
CA GLU A 127 -25.22 -33.64 -1.92
C GLU A 127 -26.36 -34.65 -1.67
N THR A 128 -27.51 -34.19 -1.17
CA THR A 128 -28.73 -34.98 -1.29
C THR A 128 -29.37 -34.58 -2.60
N ALA A 129 -29.17 -35.48 -3.55
CA ALA A 129 -29.87 -35.54 -4.82
C ALA A 129 -31.39 -35.53 -4.57
N GLN A 130 -31.97 -34.33 -4.53
CA GLN A 130 -33.35 -34.10 -4.92
C GLN A 130 -33.37 -32.88 -5.84
N GLU A 131 -33.46 -33.22 -7.11
CA GLU A 131 -33.86 -32.38 -8.22
C GLU A 131 -35.05 -31.52 -7.80
N ASN A 132 -34.83 -30.22 -7.59
CA ASN A 132 -35.75 -29.09 -7.82
C ASN A 132 -35.26 -27.83 -7.08
N ALA A 133 -34.09 -27.31 -7.47
CA ALA A 133 -33.75 -25.90 -7.29
C ALA A 133 -32.70 -25.53 -8.33
N THR A 134 -33.15 -25.19 -9.52
CA THR A 134 -32.36 -24.58 -10.62
C THR A 134 -31.93 -23.16 -10.26
N VAL A 135 -31.31 -22.96 -9.10
CA VAL A 135 -30.59 -21.74 -8.79
C VAL A 135 -29.13 -22.14 -8.68
N LYS A 136 -28.55 -22.50 -9.84
CA LYS A 136 -27.10 -22.36 -10.00
C LYS A 136 -26.80 -20.96 -9.52
N SER A 137 -26.03 -20.82 -8.44
CA SER A 137 -25.58 -19.52 -7.99
C SER A 137 -24.74 -18.96 -9.14
N ASN A 138 -25.38 -18.17 -10.00
CA ASN A 138 -24.75 -17.35 -11.02
C ASN A 138 -24.02 -16.23 -10.27
N SER A 139 -23.06 -16.60 -9.43
CA SER A 139 -22.03 -15.68 -8.98
C SER A 139 -21.19 -15.45 -10.22
N GLY A 140 -21.61 -14.48 -11.04
CA GLY A 140 -20.77 -13.85 -12.04
C GLY A 140 -19.61 -13.21 -11.28
N LYS A 141 -18.62 -14.01 -10.91
CA LYS A 141 -17.45 -13.57 -10.18
C LYS A 141 -16.78 -12.51 -11.05
N LEU A 142 -16.74 -11.29 -10.53
CA LEU A 142 -16.03 -10.20 -11.18
C LEU A 142 -14.55 -10.59 -11.34
N PRO A 143 -13.89 -10.18 -12.44
CA PRO A 143 -12.47 -10.42 -12.59
C PRO A 143 -11.73 -9.72 -11.45
N HIS A 144 -10.64 -10.34 -10.99
CA HIS A 144 -9.77 -9.74 -9.98
C HIS A 144 -9.24 -8.39 -10.49
N PRO A 145 -9.19 -7.31 -9.68
CA PRO A 145 -8.78 -5.98 -10.13
C PRO A 145 -7.38 -5.98 -10.77
N ALA A 146 -6.43 -6.74 -10.22
CA ALA A 146 -5.10 -6.89 -10.82
C ALA A 146 -5.14 -7.44 -12.25
N ASN A 147 -6.11 -8.31 -12.60
CA ASN A 147 -6.22 -8.83 -13.96
C ASN A 147 -6.63 -7.74 -14.95
N THR A 148 -7.48 -6.79 -14.53
CA THR A 148 -7.86 -5.65 -15.37
C THR A 148 -6.70 -4.69 -15.59
N GLU A 149 -5.89 -4.42 -14.56
CA GLU A 149 -4.70 -3.59 -14.67
C GLU A 149 -3.62 -4.26 -15.54
N HIS A 150 -3.37 -5.56 -15.33
CA HIS A 150 -2.45 -6.33 -16.15
C HIS A 150 -2.88 -6.34 -17.62
N ALA A 151 -4.18 -6.49 -17.91
CA ALA A 151 -4.68 -6.41 -19.28
C ALA A 151 -4.40 -5.04 -19.92
N ALA A 152 -4.64 -3.94 -19.20
CA ALA A 152 -4.31 -2.59 -19.66
C ALA A 152 -2.81 -2.39 -19.91
N ASN A 153 -1.98 -2.87 -18.98
CA ASN A 153 -0.51 -2.79 -19.08
C ASN A 153 0.01 -3.60 -20.26
N ILE A 154 -0.52 -4.80 -20.51
CA ILE A 154 -0.16 -5.62 -21.67
C ILE A 154 -0.40 -4.87 -22.98
N ILE A 155 -1.53 -4.15 -23.10
CA ILE A 155 -1.85 -3.35 -24.28
C ILE A 155 -0.82 -2.22 -24.46
N LEU A 156 -0.53 -1.51 -23.37
CA LEU A 156 0.45 -0.43 -23.37
C LEU A 156 1.85 -0.93 -23.77
N PHE A 157 2.33 -2.01 -23.14
CA PHE A 157 3.65 -2.56 -23.43
C PHE A 157 3.75 -3.13 -24.85
N LYS A 158 2.68 -3.71 -25.39
CA LYS A 158 2.64 -4.14 -26.80
C LYS A 158 2.80 -2.95 -27.75
N LYS A 159 2.13 -1.83 -27.46
CA LYS A 159 2.26 -0.60 -28.26
C LYS A 159 3.68 -0.04 -28.21
N GLN A 160 4.28 0.04 -27.01
CA GLN A 160 5.66 0.50 -26.85
C GLN A 160 6.65 -0.40 -27.58
N ARG A 161 6.52 -1.72 -27.45
CA ARG A 161 7.37 -2.68 -28.16
C ARG A 161 7.32 -2.49 -29.68
N ALA A 162 6.14 -2.24 -30.24
CA ALA A 162 6.01 -1.96 -31.68
C ALA A 162 6.70 -0.65 -32.08
N ALA A 163 6.63 0.39 -31.26
CA ALA A 163 7.33 1.65 -31.51
C ALA A 163 8.86 1.47 -31.48
N TYR A 164 9.39 0.74 -30.49
CA TYR A 164 10.82 0.47 -30.40
C TYR A 164 11.34 -0.39 -31.55
N GLN A 165 10.55 -1.35 -32.04
CA GLN A 165 10.93 -2.15 -33.21
C GLN A 165 11.07 -1.28 -34.47
N LEU A 166 10.13 -0.34 -34.67
CA LEU A 166 10.20 0.59 -35.80
C LEU A 166 11.43 1.49 -35.70
N GLU A 167 11.73 2.00 -34.51
CA GLU A 167 12.93 2.80 -34.27
C GLU A 167 14.21 1.99 -34.51
N GLU A 168 14.27 0.75 -34.04
CA GLU A 168 15.42 -0.14 -34.28
C GLU A 168 15.66 -0.37 -35.78
N ASP A 169 14.60 -0.59 -36.56
CA ASP A 169 14.69 -0.76 -38.01
C ASP A 169 15.19 0.53 -38.70
N GLN A 170 14.76 1.70 -38.23
CA GLN A 170 15.30 2.99 -38.71
C GLN A 170 16.80 3.12 -38.41
N TRP A 171 17.23 2.82 -37.19
CA TRP A 171 18.64 2.87 -36.81
C TRP A 171 19.48 1.88 -37.61
N LYS A 172 18.99 0.66 -37.84
CA LYS A 172 19.66 -0.31 -38.73
C LYS A 172 19.85 0.27 -40.14
N SER A 173 18.82 0.90 -40.71
CA SER A 173 18.94 1.53 -42.03
C SER A 173 19.96 2.67 -42.06
N VAL A 174 20.04 3.49 -41.01
CA VAL A 174 21.04 4.57 -40.91
C VAL A 174 22.45 3.99 -40.80
N ILE A 175 22.64 2.97 -39.98
CA ILE A 175 23.93 2.28 -39.82
C ILE A 175 24.36 1.64 -41.14
N GLU A 176 23.47 0.92 -41.83
CA GLU A 176 23.76 0.33 -43.14
C GLU A 176 24.15 1.38 -44.17
N ARG A 177 23.45 2.52 -44.18
CA ARG A 177 23.80 3.64 -45.07
C ARG A 177 25.20 4.17 -44.76
N HIS A 178 25.49 4.45 -43.50
CA HIS A 178 26.78 5.00 -43.09
C HIS A 178 27.93 4.01 -43.32
N ASN A 179 27.70 2.72 -43.07
CA ASN A 179 28.67 1.67 -43.37
C ASN A 179 29.00 1.61 -44.87
N LYS A 180 28.00 1.72 -45.75
CA LYS A 180 28.22 1.81 -47.21
C LYS A 180 29.02 3.05 -47.59
N GLU A 181 28.68 4.22 -47.04
CA GLU A 181 29.43 5.46 -47.26
C GLU A 181 30.89 5.31 -46.80
N HIS A 182 31.12 4.69 -45.64
CA HIS A 182 32.45 4.42 -45.10
C HIS A 182 33.24 3.43 -45.97
N GLU A 183 32.62 2.35 -46.46
CA GLU A 183 33.25 1.41 -47.40
C GLU A 183 33.68 2.11 -48.69
N ILE A 184 32.85 3.03 -49.22
CA ILE A 184 33.18 3.84 -50.39
C ILE A 184 34.38 4.77 -50.10
N LEU A 185 34.39 5.47 -48.96
CA LEU A 185 35.50 6.32 -48.56
C LEU A 185 36.80 5.53 -48.40
N LYS A 186 36.72 4.35 -47.77
CA LYS A 186 37.87 3.45 -47.59
C LYS A 186 38.38 2.89 -48.92
N ALA A 187 37.49 2.57 -49.86
CA ALA A 187 37.88 2.15 -51.21
C ALA A 187 38.54 3.30 -51.99
N ALA A 188 38.02 4.53 -51.85
CA ALA A 188 38.61 5.73 -52.44
C ALA A 188 39.98 6.07 -51.83
N GLU A 189 40.15 5.87 -50.52
CA GLU A 189 41.43 5.99 -49.82
C GLU A 189 42.43 4.92 -50.31
N ALA A 190 41.98 3.67 -50.50
CA ALA A 190 42.82 2.60 -51.04
C ALA A 190 43.22 2.82 -52.52
N GLN A 191 42.40 3.53 -53.30
CA GLN A 191 42.70 3.92 -54.68
C GLN A 191 43.53 5.21 -54.79
N ASN A 192 43.50 6.06 -53.76
CA ASN A 192 44.34 7.25 -53.69
C ASN A 192 45.69 6.92 -53.02
N VAL A 193 46.68 6.70 -53.88
CA VAL A 193 48.01 7.30 -53.72
C VAL A 193 47.84 8.65 -53.04
N ILE A 194 48.44 8.82 -51.85
CA ILE A 194 48.57 10.06 -51.06
C ILE A 194 48.15 11.27 -51.92
N ILE A 195 46.91 11.72 -51.80
CA ILE A 195 46.57 13.08 -52.26
C ILE A 195 47.30 13.98 -51.27
N SER A 196 48.56 14.26 -51.58
CA SER A 196 49.30 15.38 -51.08
C SER A 196 48.51 16.59 -51.54
N TYR A 197 47.61 17.09 -50.69
CA TYR A 197 47.02 18.39 -50.90
C TYR A 197 48.17 19.39 -50.83
N ASP A 198 48.65 19.82 -52.01
CA ASP A 198 49.50 20.98 -52.06
C ASP A 198 48.64 22.17 -51.62
N THR A 199 48.89 22.67 -50.41
CA THR A 199 48.14 23.78 -49.81
C THR A 199 48.13 25.02 -50.69
N SER A 200 49.09 25.11 -51.61
CA SER A 200 49.19 26.07 -52.71
C SER A 200 47.99 26.05 -53.67
N GLU A 201 47.44 24.87 -53.97
CA GLU A 201 46.36 24.71 -54.96
C GLU A 201 45.00 25.12 -54.37
N ILE A 202 44.79 24.89 -53.08
CA ILE A 202 43.55 25.23 -52.36
C ILE A 202 43.46 26.75 -52.12
N ALA A 203 44.60 27.42 -51.96
CA ALA A 203 44.67 28.88 -51.80
C ALA A 203 44.08 29.65 -52.99
N ASN A 204 44.16 29.10 -54.21
CA ASN A 204 43.66 29.73 -55.44
C ASN A 204 42.12 29.75 -55.54
N TYR A 205 41.42 28.91 -54.76
CA TYR A 205 39.96 28.80 -54.80
C TYR A 205 39.27 29.48 -53.59
N MET A 206 40.03 30.14 -52.70
CA MET A 206 39.52 30.75 -51.48
C MET A 206 39.48 32.29 -51.53
N PRO A 207 38.39 32.95 -51.09
CA PRO A 207 38.30 34.41 -51.10
C PRO A 207 39.37 35.08 -50.20
N PRO A 208 40.04 36.17 -50.65
CA PRO A 208 41.19 36.79 -49.98
C PRO A 208 40.90 37.37 -48.58
N ARG A 209 39.63 37.49 -48.19
CA ARG A 209 39.22 37.91 -46.83
C ARG A 209 39.54 36.89 -45.74
N PHE A 210 39.70 35.61 -46.08
CA PHE A 210 39.87 34.54 -45.10
C PHE A 210 41.34 34.27 -44.77
N GLU A 211 42.28 34.70 -45.61
CA GLU A 211 43.70 34.42 -45.41
C GLU A 211 44.30 35.19 -44.22
N SER A 212 43.92 36.46 -44.06
CA SER A 212 44.39 37.31 -42.94
C SER A 212 43.71 36.97 -41.61
N VAL A 213 42.43 36.57 -41.66
CA VAL A 213 41.66 36.13 -40.49
C VAL A 213 42.21 34.80 -39.97
N MET A 214 42.39 33.80 -40.83
CA MET A 214 42.85 32.46 -40.41
C MET A 214 44.25 32.47 -39.78
N LYS A 215 45.20 33.25 -40.32
CA LYS A 215 46.58 33.25 -39.81
C LYS A 215 46.69 33.90 -38.43
N ASN A 216 45.96 34.99 -38.20
CA ASN A 216 46.11 35.78 -36.98
C ASN A 216 45.06 35.49 -35.91
N SER A 217 43.79 35.25 -36.26
CA SER A 217 42.74 35.04 -35.26
C SER A 217 42.75 33.62 -34.68
N LEU A 218 42.97 32.62 -35.54
CA LEU A 218 42.90 31.21 -35.12
C LEU A 218 44.10 30.83 -34.24
N SER A 219 45.28 31.40 -34.51
CA SER A 219 46.47 31.19 -33.68
C SER A 219 46.36 31.86 -32.30
N THR A 220 45.77 33.06 -32.22
CA THR A 220 45.52 33.73 -30.95
C THR A 220 44.42 33.03 -30.14
N GLU A 221 43.32 32.63 -30.77
CA GLU A 221 42.23 31.91 -30.09
C GLU A 221 42.69 30.55 -29.57
N LEU A 222 43.49 29.80 -30.33
CA LEU A 222 44.03 28.52 -29.88
C LEU A 222 45.02 28.69 -28.71
N SER A 223 45.83 29.75 -28.74
CA SER A 223 46.75 30.08 -27.64
C SER A 223 46.01 30.46 -26.37
N ASP A 224 44.97 31.28 -26.47
CA ASP A 224 44.19 31.70 -25.31
C ASP A 224 43.32 30.57 -24.75
N PHE A 225 42.73 29.74 -25.61
CA PHE A 225 42.03 28.53 -25.19
C PHE A 225 42.97 27.55 -24.49
N SER A 226 44.17 27.35 -25.04
CA SER A 226 45.21 26.51 -24.42
C SER A 226 45.58 27.02 -23.03
N LYS A 227 45.81 28.34 -22.86
CA LYS A 227 46.10 28.95 -21.56
C LYS A 227 44.95 28.74 -20.57
N VAL A 228 43.70 28.95 -20.99
CA VAL A 228 42.52 28.76 -20.12
C VAL A 228 42.42 27.31 -19.64
N ILE A 229 42.57 26.33 -20.54
CA ILE A 229 42.55 24.91 -20.16
C ILE A 229 43.69 24.58 -19.20
N THR A 230 44.91 25.06 -19.47
CA THR A 230 46.05 24.76 -18.59
C THR A 230 45.86 25.34 -17.19
N ASN A 231 45.28 26.54 -17.07
CA ASN A 231 45.00 27.16 -15.78
C ASN A 231 43.88 26.43 -15.03
N ASP A 232 42.83 25.99 -15.72
CA ASP A 232 41.74 25.23 -15.11
C ASP A 232 42.22 23.86 -14.62
N MET A 233 42.99 23.15 -15.46
CA MET A 233 43.64 21.89 -15.07
C MET A 233 44.57 22.08 -13.86
N LEU A 234 45.37 23.15 -13.83
CA LEU A 234 46.25 23.47 -12.72
C LEU A 234 45.44 23.67 -11.42
N LEU A 235 44.33 24.41 -11.48
CA LEU A 235 43.45 24.62 -10.33
C LEU A 235 42.85 23.30 -9.83
N ASN A 236 42.38 22.45 -10.74
CA ASN A 236 41.84 21.14 -10.40
C ASN A 236 42.88 20.22 -9.75
N VAL A 237 44.13 20.25 -10.23
CA VAL A 237 45.25 19.52 -9.63
C VAL A 237 45.55 20.03 -8.21
N HIS A 238 45.56 21.35 -8.00
CA HIS A 238 45.73 21.93 -6.66
C HIS A 238 44.60 21.54 -5.71
N HIS A 239 43.35 21.56 -6.17
CA HIS A 239 42.21 21.11 -5.37
C HIS A 239 42.34 19.62 -5.00
N LEU A 240 42.69 18.77 -5.96
CA LEU A 240 42.90 17.35 -5.71
C LEU A 240 44.02 17.14 -4.67
N GLN A 241 45.13 17.85 -4.80
CA GLN A 241 46.22 17.78 -3.84
C GLN A 241 45.80 18.22 -2.42
N ASP A 242 45.01 19.29 -2.29
CA ASP A 242 44.46 19.72 -1.00
C ASP A 242 43.52 18.66 -0.40
N THR A 243 42.63 18.06 -1.20
CA THR A 243 41.74 16.99 -0.72
C THR A 243 42.52 15.78 -0.22
N ILE A 244 43.56 15.35 -0.95
CA ILE A 244 44.43 14.23 -0.55
C ILE A 244 45.13 14.55 0.77
N HIS A 245 45.69 15.75 0.90
CA HIS A 245 46.35 16.20 2.13
C HIS A 245 45.39 16.20 3.33
N ARG A 246 44.15 16.67 3.14
CA ARG A 246 43.10 16.61 4.19
C ARG A 246 42.77 15.18 4.59
N TYR A 247 42.68 14.25 3.63
CA TYR A 247 42.45 12.84 3.92
C TYR A 247 43.62 12.20 4.67
N GLN A 248 44.86 12.56 4.33
CA GLN A 248 46.05 12.10 5.05
C GLN A 248 46.03 12.56 6.51
N ILE A 249 45.80 13.86 6.75
CA ILE A 249 45.68 14.39 8.13
C ILE A 249 44.53 13.69 8.88
N ALA A 250 43.37 13.51 8.25
CA ALA A 250 42.25 12.84 8.89
C ALA A 250 42.57 11.38 9.24
N SER A 251 43.31 10.68 8.38
CA SER A 251 43.77 9.32 8.63
C SER A 251 44.75 9.26 9.81
N ASP A 252 45.70 10.19 9.88
CA ASP A 252 46.68 10.25 10.96
C ASP A 252 46.00 10.54 12.31
N VAL A 253 45.09 11.51 12.34
CA VAL A 253 44.30 11.84 13.54
C VAL A 253 43.40 10.67 13.98
N LEU A 254 42.78 9.97 13.02
CA LEU A 254 41.99 8.78 13.33
C LEU A 254 42.88 7.66 13.88
N GLY A 255 44.07 7.48 13.32
CA GLY A 255 45.09 6.55 13.81
C GLY A 255 45.45 6.82 15.27
N GLU A 256 45.83 8.06 15.60
CA GLU A 256 46.14 8.46 16.98
C GLU A 256 44.96 8.24 17.94
N SER A 257 43.74 8.53 17.50
CA SER A 257 42.53 8.32 18.30
C SER A 257 42.26 6.82 18.54
N CYS A 258 42.37 6.00 17.49
CA CYS A 258 42.27 4.55 17.59
C CYS A 258 43.32 3.98 18.54
N GLU A 259 44.60 4.35 18.37
CA GLU A 259 45.68 3.93 19.27
C GLU A 259 45.41 4.34 20.73
N SER A 260 44.94 5.57 20.97
CA SER A 260 44.54 6.03 22.30
C SER A 260 43.40 5.20 22.92
N THR A 261 42.40 4.82 22.12
CA THR A 261 41.30 3.98 22.59
C THR A 261 41.75 2.55 22.86
N TYR A 262 42.57 1.96 21.98
CA TYR A 262 43.13 0.63 22.18
C TYR A 262 44.03 0.59 23.40
N ALA A 263 44.91 1.58 23.60
CA ALA A 263 45.76 1.67 24.78
C ALA A 263 44.95 1.76 26.08
N ARG A 264 43.82 2.49 26.06
CA ARG A 264 42.89 2.55 27.21
C ARG A 264 42.21 1.21 27.47
N MET A 265 41.75 0.51 26.43
CA MET A 265 41.15 -0.82 26.57
C MET A 265 42.17 -1.84 27.09
N LEU A 266 43.39 -1.84 26.56
CA LEU A 266 44.46 -2.74 26.98
C LEU A 266 44.81 -2.53 28.45
N ARG A 267 44.97 -1.27 28.90
CA ARG A 267 45.14 -0.96 30.32
C ARG A 267 43.97 -1.44 31.18
N ALA A 268 42.73 -1.33 30.69
CA ALA A 268 41.55 -1.81 31.42
C ALA A 268 41.57 -3.35 31.57
N PHE A 269 42.00 -4.08 30.54
CA PHE A 269 42.20 -5.53 30.62
C PHE A 269 43.32 -5.89 31.59
N GLU A 270 44.49 -5.25 31.51
CA GLU A 270 45.59 -5.48 32.45
C GLU A 270 45.18 -5.24 33.91
N LEU A 271 44.40 -4.18 34.17
CA LEU A 271 43.85 -3.90 35.49
C LEU A 271 42.86 -4.97 35.94
N ARG A 272 42.02 -5.48 35.03
CA ARG A 272 41.09 -6.57 35.32
C ARG A 272 41.84 -7.87 35.63
N ASP A 273 42.82 -8.25 34.81
CA ASP A 273 43.65 -9.44 35.04
C ASP A 273 44.41 -9.33 36.37
N ALA A 274 44.92 -8.14 36.71
CA ALA A 274 45.55 -7.88 37.99
C ALA A 274 44.58 -7.94 39.19
N GLN A 275 43.29 -7.61 38.99
CA GLN A 275 42.24 -7.77 40.00
C GLN A 275 41.81 -9.23 40.14
N GLU A 276 41.61 -9.95 39.03
CA GLU A 276 41.29 -11.38 39.02
C GLU A 276 42.42 -12.18 39.68
N ALA A 277 43.70 -11.87 39.40
CA ALA A 277 44.84 -12.48 40.07
C ALA A 277 44.90 -12.24 41.60
N LYS A 278 44.35 -11.11 42.08
CA LYS A 278 44.25 -10.82 43.52
C LYS A 278 43.03 -11.45 44.20
N ASN A 279 41.96 -11.71 43.43
CA ASN A 279 40.67 -12.18 43.92
C ASN A 279 40.44 -13.69 43.71
N ILE A 280 41.46 -14.47 43.38
CA ILE A 280 41.33 -15.93 43.25
C ILE A 280 41.04 -16.53 44.65
N ASP A 281 39.75 -16.78 44.92
CA ASP A 281 39.29 -17.46 46.13
C ASP A 281 39.74 -18.93 46.06
N PRO A 282 40.36 -19.50 47.13
CA PRO A 282 40.73 -20.91 47.17
C PRO A 282 39.58 -21.87 46.82
N VAL A 283 38.32 -21.46 47.00
CA VAL A 283 37.13 -22.24 46.59
C VAL A 283 37.04 -22.40 45.07
N ASP A 284 37.41 -21.39 44.29
CA ASP A 284 37.35 -21.48 42.83
C ASP A 284 38.53 -22.29 42.26
N LEU A 285 39.69 -22.29 42.93
CA LEU A 285 40.75 -23.27 42.65
C LEU A 285 40.30 -24.70 42.95
N LEU A 286 39.60 -24.91 44.07
CA LEU A 286 39.03 -26.22 44.43
C LEU A 286 37.95 -26.68 43.45
N LYS A 287 37.12 -25.78 42.91
CA LYS A 287 36.17 -26.10 41.82
C LYS A 287 36.91 -26.44 40.53
N LEU A 288 38.00 -25.76 40.19
CA LEU A 288 38.83 -26.10 39.04
C LEU A 288 39.47 -27.48 39.19
N PHE A 289 40.03 -27.80 40.36
CA PHE A 289 40.55 -29.15 40.63
C PHE A 289 39.45 -30.22 40.66
N SER A 290 38.26 -29.89 41.17
CA SER A 290 37.10 -30.78 41.16
C SER A 290 36.62 -31.08 39.73
N THR A 291 36.53 -30.08 38.87
CA THR A 291 36.12 -30.24 37.47
C THR A 291 37.19 -30.97 36.64
N ALA A 292 38.47 -30.73 36.91
CA ALA A 292 39.55 -31.52 36.32
C ALA A 292 39.54 -32.98 36.78
N SER A 293 39.17 -33.25 38.04
CA SER A 293 39.06 -34.60 38.60
C SER A 293 37.80 -35.35 38.11
N SER A 294 36.67 -34.67 37.91
CA SER A 294 35.47 -35.32 37.35
C SER A 294 35.62 -35.66 35.87
N ALA A 295 36.43 -34.89 35.12
CA ALA A 295 36.75 -35.17 33.72
C ALA A 295 37.61 -36.44 33.54
N THR A 296 38.41 -36.85 34.54
CA THR A 296 39.23 -38.07 34.46
C THR A 296 38.48 -39.34 34.88
N VAL A 297 37.40 -39.23 35.67
CA VAL A 297 36.58 -40.36 36.11
C VAL A 297 35.53 -40.78 35.07
N SER A 298 35.24 -39.93 34.07
CA SER A 298 34.26 -40.21 33.01
C SER A 298 34.86 -40.87 31.75
N THR A 299 36.14 -41.25 31.78
CA THR A 299 36.83 -41.98 30.70
C THR A 299 37.43 -43.33 31.15
N SER A 300 36.74 -44.07 32.02
CA SER A 300 37.04 -45.48 32.38
C SER A 300 35.81 -46.36 32.25
#